data_AF-A0A2V9UXZ9-F1
#
_entry.id   AF-A0A2V9UXZ9-F1
#
_cell.length_a   1.000
_cell.length_b   1.000
_cell.length_c   1.000
_cell.angle_alpha   90.00
_cell.angle_beta   90.00
_cell.angle_gamma   90.00
#
_symmetry.space_group_name_H-M   'P 1'
#
loop_
_entity.id
_entity.type
_entity.pdbx_description
1 polymer ?
#
loop_
_entity_poly.entity_id
_entity_poly.type
_entity_poly.pdbx_seq_one_letter_code
_entity_poly.pdbx_strand_id
1 'polypeptide(L)'
;MAIPSFLDALEEPQRRKLASELLRRGIESRVVSMLDERPLETLLTHTEGELRHALAQVHEPTPPGYTDAFIEVQKKWKHSLNCWSAAASISARVLSNWYPIEEGIQLYGATYDSTEHFWQAVKYHPDVTLAALSDLLSQFERRDWTQWLVHVDNDAKLYLSNAYAIEFLRHNLAPDRIRWFEAELQKHSLQPADHARRVQQRVTAPFRFTSFEEKVFWGDLADLFHLVYTFSPANDPIRRTLADHHFDAIYLNDRRFPFISEEFRSLMFEIWKVKYLDTPRFREVISSIPLEIHLSHFLNDGDSPDIPIATYIDYLNQIRLEAIAKQKSAM
;
A
#
# COMPACT_ATOMS: atom_id res chain seq x y z
N MET A 1 -31.10 -15.05 -19.92
CA MET A 1 -30.12 -14.69 -20.96
C MET A 1 -28.81 -14.44 -20.23
N ALA A 2 -27.86 -15.38 -20.29
CA ALA A 2 -26.60 -15.24 -19.56
C ALA A 2 -25.79 -14.11 -20.20
N ILE A 3 -25.36 -13.14 -19.39
CA ILE A 3 -24.44 -12.09 -19.82
C ILE A 3 -23.11 -12.79 -20.10
N PRO A 4 -22.53 -12.73 -21.32
CA PRO A 4 -21.22 -13.32 -21.59
C PRO A 4 -20.19 -12.76 -20.61
N SER A 5 -19.37 -13.63 -20.02
CA SER A 5 -18.27 -13.19 -19.17
C SER A 5 -17.37 -12.25 -19.98
N PHE A 6 -16.82 -11.21 -19.35
CA PHE A 6 -15.81 -10.36 -19.98
C PHE A 6 -14.64 -11.18 -20.55
N LEU A 7 -14.33 -12.32 -19.92
CA LEU A 7 -13.33 -13.27 -20.40
C LEU A 7 -13.75 -13.94 -21.72
N ASP A 8 -15.04 -14.18 -21.94
CA ASP A 8 -15.57 -14.79 -23.17
C ASP A 8 -15.47 -13.84 -24.37
N ALA A 9 -15.45 -12.53 -24.13
CA ALA A 9 -15.34 -11.48 -25.14
C ALA A 9 -13.89 -11.17 -25.59
N LEU A 10 -12.89 -11.66 -24.86
CA LEU A 10 -11.47 -11.48 -25.21
C LEU A 10 -11.03 -12.52 -26.24
N GLU A 11 -10.18 -12.13 -27.19
CA GLU A 11 -9.55 -13.09 -28.08
C GLU A 11 -8.57 -13.99 -27.31
N GLU A 12 -8.35 -15.21 -27.78
CA GLU A 12 -7.52 -16.21 -27.09
C GLU A 12 -6.11 -15.73 -26.69
N PRO A 13 -5.39 -14.93 -27.51
CA PRO A 13 -4.11 -14.34 -27.10
C PRO A 13 -4.25 -13.31 -25.97
N GLN A 14 -5.33 -12.52 -25.97
CA GLN A 14 -5.61 -11.51 -24.95
C GLN A 14 -5.98 -12.17 -23.62
N ARG A 15 -6.79 -13.24 -23.66
CA ARG A 15 -7.08 -14.08 -22.49
C ARG A 15 -5.82 -14.65 -21.86
N ARG A 16 -4.91 -15.22 -22.67
CA ARG A 16 -3.65 -15.80 -22.17
C ARG A 16 -2.72 -14.75 -21.57
N LYS A 17 -2.60 -13.59 -22.21
CA LYS A 17 -1.80 -12.47 -21.67
C LYS A 17 -2.37 -11.98 -20.33
N LEU A 18 -3.68 -11.80 -20.26
CA LEU A 18 -4.36 -11.40 -19.04
C LEU A 18 -4.17 -12.47 -17.95
N ALA A 19 -4.37 -13.75 -18.24
CA ALA A 19 -4.16 -14.84 -17.29
C ALA A 19 -2.73 -14.89 -16.74
N SER A 20 -1.73 -14.73 -17.61
CA SER A 20 -0.32 -14.66 -17.21
C SER A 20 -0.03 -13.44 -16.34
N GLU A 21 -0.57 -12.27 -16.68
CA GLU A 21 -0.38 -11.05 -15.90
C GLU A 21 -1.04 -11.15 -14.51
N LEU A 22 -2.21 -11.76 -14.43
CA LEU A 22 -2.94 -11.97 -13.17
C LEU A 22 -2.25 -12.99 -12.28
N LEU A 23 -1.72 -14.06 -12.87
CA LEU A 23 -0.90 -15.05 -12.18
C LEU A 23 0.35 -14.39 -11.60
N ARG A 24 1.05 -13.57 -12.40
CA ARG A 24 2.22 -12.80 -11.94
C ARG A 24 1.86 -11.85 -10.79
N ARG A 25 0.79 -11.05 -10.94
CA ARG A 25 0.33 -10.11 -9.91
C ARG A 25 -0.11 -10.83 -8.62
N GLY A 26 -0.75 -12.00 -8.74
CA GLY A 26 -1.16 -12.81 -7.60
C GLY A 26 0.02 -13.47 -6.86
N ILE A 27 1.09 -13.82 -7.57
CA ILE A 27 2.33 -14.27 -6.93
C ILE A 27 3.03 -13.09 -6.26
N GLU A 28 3.13 -11.93 -6.92
CA GLU A 28 3.71 -10.71 -6.35
C GLU A 28 3.00 -10.29 -5.07
N SER A 29 1.66 -10.26 -5.05
CA SER A 29 0.90 -9.86 -3.85
C SER A 29 1.18 -10.76 -2.65
N ARG A 30 1.37 -12.08 -2.86
CA ARG A 30 1.68 -13.04 -1.79
C ARG A 30 3.12 -12.96 -1.31
N VAL A 31 4.05 -12.60 -2.18
CA VAL A 31 5.45 -12.34 -1.84
C VAL A 31 5.59 -11.06 -1.01
N VAL A 32 4.79 -10.04 -1.33
CA VAL A 32 4.83 -8.73 -0.65
C VAL A 32 3.93 -8.68 0.59
N SER A 33 3.09 -9.69 0.82
CA SER A 33 2.14 -9.70 1.95
C SER A 33 2.76 -9.56 3.35
N MET A 34 4.10 -9.63 3.54
CA MET A 34 4.86 -9.39 4.79
C MET A 34 4.34 -10.05 6.08
N LEU A 35 3.38 -10.99 6.00
CA LEU A 35 2.90 -11.80 7.12
C LEU A 35 3.93 -12.79 7.62
N ASP A 36 4.86 -13.11 6.74
CA ASP A 36 5.90 -14.09 6.89
C ASP A 36 7.00 -13.72 5.90
N GLU A 37 8.24 -13.63 6.37
CA GLU A 37 9.38 -13.30 5.51
C GLU A 37 9.86 -14.52 4.71
N ARG A 38 9.40 -15.74 5.02
CA ARG A 38 9.84 -16.99 4.37
C ARG A 38 9.60 -17.02 2.85
N PRO A 39 8.48 -16.53 2.27
CA PRO A 39 8.32 -16.43 0.82
C PRO A 39 9.36 -15.52 0.17
N LEU A 40 9.71 -14.40 0.83
CA LEU A 40 10.74 -13.48 0.38
C LEU A 40 12.14 -14.09 0.51
N GLU A 41 12.44 -14.72 1.64
CA GLU A 41 13.67 -15.47 1.89
C GLU A 41 13.86 -16.57 0.85
N THR A 42 12.82 -17.34 0.56
CA THR A 42 12.81 -18.40 -0.44
C THR A 42 13.18 -17.86 -1.82
N LEU A 43 12.59 -16.73 -2.23
CA LEU A 43 12.91 -16.10 -3.52
C LEU A 43 14.36 -15.59 -3.60
N LEU A 44 14.89 -15.08 -2.49
CA LEU A 44 16.22 -14.46 -2.41
C LEU A 44 17.36 -15.47 -2.35
N THR A 45 17.19 -16.52 -1.55
CA THR A 45 18.26 -17.44 -1.19
C THR A 45 18.40 -18.59 -2.17
N HIS A 46 17.30 -18.95 -2.85
CA HIS A 46 17.29 -20.10 -3.75
C HIS A 46 17.66 -19.69 -5.17
N THR A 47 18.39 -20.55 -5.85
CA THR A 47 18.63 -20.47 -7.29
C THR A 47 17.35 -20.80 -8.07
N GLU A 48 17.28 -20.40 -9.34
CA GLU A 48 16.16 -20.78 -10.22
C GLU A 48 15.96 -22.30 -10.25
N GLY A 49 17.04 -23.08 -10.24
CA GLY A 49 16.98 -24.55 -10.23
C GLY A 49 16.36 -25.12 -8.94
N GLU A 50 16.75 -24.59 -7.78
CA GLU A 50 16.20 -25.00 -6.48
C GLU A 50 14.72 -24.65 -6.35
N LEU A 51 14.30 -23.47 -6.82
CA LEU A 51 12.89 -23.08 -6.83
C LEU A 51 12.07 -23.94 -7.79
N ARG A 52 12.56 -24.20 -9.00
CA ARG A 52 11.86 -25.10 -9.94
C ARG A 52 11.71 -26.49 -9.37
N HIS A 53 12.73 -26.99 -8.67
CA HIS A 53 12.65 -28.28 -7.98
C HIS A 53 11.61 -28.26 -6.86
N ALA A 54 11.64 -27.26 -5.98
CA ALA A 54 10.68 -27.12 -4.88
C ALA A 54 9.23 -26.98 -5.39
N LEU A 55 9.02 -26.16 -6.41
CA LEU A 55 7.71 -25.96 -7.04
C LEU A 55 7.17 -27.23 -7.70
N ALA A 56 8.05 -28.10 -8.21
CA ALA A 56 7.66 -29.40 -8.73
C ALA A 56 7.26 -30.41 -7.64
N GLN A 57 7.63 -30.16 -6.38
CA GLN A 57 7.23 -30.96 -5.21
C GLN A 57 5.95 -30.45 -4.53
N VAL A 58 5.40 -29.31 -4.96
CA VAL A 58 4.13 -28.78 -4.44
C VAL A 58 3.01 -29.76 -4.80
N HIS A 59 2.31 -30.26 -3.78
CA HIS A 59 1.25 -31.25 -3.94
C HIS A 59 -0.10 -30.61 -4.24
N GLU A 60 -0.26 -29.34 -3.88
CA GLU A 60 -1.44 -28.54 -4.18
C GLU A 60 -1.54 -28.23 -5.68
N PRO A 61 -2.75 -28.23 -6.27
CA PRO A 61 -2.94 -27.82 -7.64
C PRO A 61 -2.46 -26.38 -7.87
N THR A 62 -1.57 -26.19 -8.84
CA THR A 62 -1.12 -24.86 -9.26
C THR A 62 -1.73 -24.48 -10.62
N PRO A 63 -2.00 -23.18 -10.87
CA PRO A 63 -2.46 -22.73 -12.17
C PRO A 63 -1.45 -23.03 -13.29
N PRO A 64 -1.89 -23.23 -14.55
CA PRO A 64 -0.98 -23.36 -15.68
C PRO A 64 -0.02 -22.17 -15.78
N GLY A 65 1.28 -22.45 -15.93
CA GLY A 65 2.32 -21.42 -16.02
C GLY A 65 2.78 -20.84 -14.67
N TYR A 66 2.30 -21.36 -13.54
CA TYR A 66 2.65 -20.87 -12.20
C TYR A 66 4.15 -20.87 -11.96
N THR A 67 4.85 -21.96 -12.31
CA THR A 67 6.30 -22.05 -12.13
C THR A 67 7.04 -20.95 -12.87
N ASP A 68 6.72 -20.71 -14.15
CA ASP A 68 7.42 -19.69 -14.93
C ASP A 68 7.08 -18.29 -14.44
N ALA A 69 5.81 -18.02 -14.11
CA ALA A 69 5.42 -16.75 -13.48
C ALA A 69 6.13 -16.53 -12.13
N PHE A 70 6.29 -17.58 -11.32
CA PHE A 70 6.99 -17.51 -10.04
C PHE A 70 8.48 -17.21 -10.21
N ILE A 71 9.12 -17.84 -11.20
CA ILE A 71 10.52 -17.56 -11.54
C ILE A 71 10.69 -16.16 -12.13
N GLU A 72 9.76 -15.66 -12.94
CA GLU A 72 9.80 -14.26 -13.41
C GLU A 72 9.70 -13.27 -12.26
N VAL A 73 8.79 -13.53 -11.31
CA VAL A 73 8.69 -12.77 -10.07
C VAL A 73 10.01 -12.85 -9.30
N GLN A 74 10.57 -14.04 -9.09
CA GLN A 74 11.87 -14.19 -8.43
C GLN A 74 12.99 -13.40 -9.11
N LYS A 75 13.12 -13.48 -10.43
CA LYS A 75 14.15 -12.77 -11.20
C LYS A 75 14.00 -11.26 -11.04
N LYS A 76 12.77 -10.76 -11.06
CA LYS A 76 12.48 -9.35 -10.75
C LYS A 76 12.95 -9.03 -9.33
N TRP A 77 12.54 -9.79 -8.32
CA TRP A 77 12.82 -9.52 -6.91
C TRP A 77 14.28 -9.65 -6.50
N LYS A 78 14.98 -10.68 -6.98
CA LYS A 78 16.40 -10.93 -6.71
C LYS A 78 17.30 -9.75 -7.12
N HIS A 79 16.85 -8.95 -8.07
CA HIS A 79 17.53 -7.75 -8.54
C HIS A 79 16.85 -6.44 -8.11
N SER A 80 15.72 -6.52 -7.41
CA SER A 80 14.93 -5.36 -6.96
C SER A 80 14.91 -5.16 -5.44
N LEU A 81 15.51 -6.06 -4.66
CA LEU A 81 15.51 -6.08 -3.19
C LEU A 81 16.52 -5.12 -2.56
N ASN A 82 16.46 -3.87 -2.99
CA ASN A 82 16.73 -2.76 -2.11
C ASN A 82 15.37 -2.18 -1.71
N CYS A 83 14.61 -2.84 -0.82
CA CYS A 83 13.56 -2.12 -0.10
C CYS A 83 14.29 -0.95 0.58
N TRP A 84 14.08 0.29 0.15
CA TRP A 84 14.90 1.40 0.62
C TRP A 84 14.85 1.45 2.14
N SER A 85 13.69 1.23 2.75
CA SER A 85 13.45 1.11 4.19
C SER A 85 14.40 0.12 4.91
N ALA A 86 14.73 -1.00 4.28
CA ALA A 86 15.61 -2.05 4.81
C ALA A 86 17.06 -1.98 4.26
N ALA A 87 17.37 -1.01 3.40
CA ALA A 87 18.67 -0.93 2.77
C ALA A 87 19.79 -0.62 3.78
N ALA A 88 20.91 -1.34 3.71
CA ALA A 88 22.06 -1.11 4.57
C ALA A 88 22.66 0.31 4.41
N SER A 89 22.52 0.91 3.22
CA SER A 89 22.95 2.27 2.93
C SER A 89 21.94 3.32 3.42
N ILE A 90 22.43 4.38 4.05
CA ILE A 90 21.62 5.53 4.49
C ILE A 90 21.04 6.27 3.27
N SER A 91 21.85 6.49 2.23
CA SER A 91 21.38 7.15 0.98
C SER A 91 20.27 6.36 0.31
N ALA A 92 20.31 5.03 0.46
CA ALA A 92 19.24 4.20 0.01
C ALA A 92 17.98 4.42 0.86
N ARG A 93 18.07 4.24 2.18
CA ARG A 93 16.95 4.48 3.11
C ARG A 93 16.23 5.81 2.90
N VAL A 94 16.94 6.88 2.58
CA VAL A 94 16.36 8.20 2.26
C VAL A 94 15.32 8.17 1.12
N LEU A 95 15.41 7.26 0.15
CA LEU A 95 14.42 7.19 -0.94
C LEU A 95 13.11 6.47 -0.55
N SER A 96 13.07 5.89 0.64
CA SER A 96 11.87 5.31 1.24
C SER A 96 10.90 6.39 1.70
N ASN A 97 9.61 6.23 1.39
CA ASN A 97 8.54 6.99 2.04
C ASN A 97 8.49 6.76 3.58
N TRP A 98 9.01 5.63 4.08
CA TRP A 98 9.03 5.29 5.50
C TRP A 98 10.18 5.96 6.26
N TYR A 99 11.18 6.50 5.54
CA TYR A 99 12.37 7.07 6.16
C TYR A 99 12.00 8.19 7.15
N PRO A 100 12.28 8.01 8.45
CA PRO A 100 12.05 9.04 9.44
C PRO A 100 12.98 10.23 9.18
N ILE A 101 12.39 11.41 9.10
CA ILE A 101 13.05 12.70 8.95
C ILE A 101 13.19 13.26 10.35
N GLU A 102 14.43 13.36 10.83
CA GLU A 102 14.75 13.74 12.21
C GLU A 102 14.13 15.08 12.60
N GLU A 103 14.23 16.07 11.71
CA GLU A 103 13.63 17.40 11.84
C GLU A 103 12.11 17.43 11.58
N GLY A 104 11.55 16.33 11.11
CA GLY A 104 10.18 16.22 10.61
C GLY A 104 9.99 16.85 9.23
N ILE A 105 8.82 16.62 8.63
CA ILE A 105 8.39 17.23 7.38
C ILE A 105 7.07 17.95 7.58
N GLN A 106 7.02 19.23 7.19
CA GLN A 106 5.82 20.04 7.30
C GLN A 106 4.94 19.82 6.07
N LEU A 107 3.73 19.30 6.28
CA LEU A 107 2.76 18.99 5.24
C LEU A 107 1.39 19.47 5.72
N TYR A 108 0.72 20.30 4.91
CA TYR A 108 -0.66 20.73 5.16
C TYR A 108 -0.89 21.32 6.58
N GLY A 109 0.06 22.11 7.08
CA GLY A 109 -0.07 22.82 8.37
C GLY A 109 0.30 22.00 9.61
N ALA A 110 0.73 20.76 9.46
CA ALA A 110 1.23 19.92 10.56
C ALA A 110 2.60 19.31 10.23
N THR A 111 3.28 18.81 11.25
CA THR A 111 4.57 18.14 11.11
C THR A 111 4.39 16.63 11.24
N TYR A 112 5.11 15.89 10.40
CA TYR A 112 5.11 14.43 10.36
C TYR A 112 6.53 13.90 10.38
N ASP A 113 6.70 12.65 10.79
CA ASP A 113 8.02 12.03 10.86
C ASP A 113 8.48 11.50 9.51
N SER A 114 7.58 11.20 8.59
CA SER A 114 7.91 10.78 7.22
C SER A 114 6.77 11.12 6.27
N THR A 115 7.01 10.97 4.96
CA THR A 115 5.93 11.09 3.96
C THR A 115 4.92 9.96 4.09
N GLU A 116 5.34 8.76 4.50
CA GLU A 116 4.42 7.64 4.78
C GLU A 116 3.52 7.95 5.97
N HIS A 117 4.08 8.49 7.05
CA HIS A 117 3.32 8.88 8.22
C HIS A 117 2.23 9.93 7.85
N PHE A 118 2.57 10.97 7.07
CA PHE A 118 1.52 11.86 6.54
C PHE A 118 0.46 11.10 5.73
N TRP A 119 0.90 10.19 4.87
CA TRP A 119 0.02 9.44 3.97
C TRP A 119 -0.97 8.55 4.71
N GLN A 120 -0.57 7.94 5.83
CA GLN A 120 -1.49 7.17 6.67
C GLN A 120 -2.41 8.08 7.48
N ALA A 121 -1.89 9.16 8.04
CA ALA A 121 -2.67 10.09 8.85
C ALA A 121 -3.79 10.79 8.05
N VAL A 122 -3.54 11.15 6.79
CA VAL A 122 -4.55 11.85 5.97
C VAL A 122 -5.77 10.99 5.66
N LYS A 123 -5.66 9.66 5.75
CA LYS A 123 -6.78 8.75 5.53
C LYS A 123 -7.87 8.85 6.58
N TYR A 124 -7.56 9.35 7.76
CA TYR A 124 -8.55 9.61 8.80
C TYR A 124 -9.08 11.03 8.67
N HIS A 125 -10.40 11.24 8.64
CA HIS A 125 -10.97 12.58 8.74
C HIS A 125 -10.56 13.25 10.07
N PRO A 126 -10.34 14.58 10.13
CA PRO A 126 -9.93 15.27 11.37
C PRO A 126 -10.83 14.98 12.57
N ASP A 127 -12.12 14.76 12.35
CA ASP A 127 -13.11 14.53 13.42
C ASP A 127 -13.23 13.07 13.86
N VAL A 128 -12.55 12.13 13.19
CA VAL A 128 -12.59 10.72 13.58
C VAL A 128 -11.81 10.51 14.88
N THR A 129 -12.53 10.13 15.92
CA THR A 129 -11.97 9.82 17.25
C THR A 129 -11.64 8.34 17.39
N LEU A 130 -10.80 8.00 18.37
CA LEU A 130 -10.49 6.60 18.67
C LEU A 130 -11.71 5.82 19.16
N ALA A 131 -12.62 6.48 19.91
CA ALA A 131 -13.90 5.88 20.28
C ALA A 131 -14.73 5.48 19.04
N ALA A 132 -14.75 6.34 18.01
CA ALA A 132 -15.44 6.04 16.75
C ALA A 132 -14.78 4.87 16.00
N LEU A 133 -13.44 4.77 16.02
CA LEU A 133 -12.71 3.64 15.44
C LEU A 133 -13.00 2.33 16.18
N SER A 134 -13.02 2.35 17.53
CA SER A 134 -13.35 1.18 18.34
C SER A 134 -14.78 0.69 18.10
N ASP A 135 -15.75 1.62 17.97
CA ASP A 135 -17.13 1.25 17.64
C ASP A 135 -17.23 0.64 16.23
N LEU A 136 -16.54 1.21 15.24
CA LEU A 136 -16.45 0.63 13.90
C LEU A 136 -15.85 -0.78 13.92
N LEU A 137 -14.75 -1.00 14.63
CA LEU A 137 -14.13 -2.32 14.76
C LEU A 137 -15.08 -3.32 15.43
N SER A 138 -15.80 -2.90 16.47
CA SER A 138 -16.83 -3.72 17.12
C SER A 138 -17.98 -4.09 16.17
N GLN A 139 -18.35 -3.20 15.24
CA GLN A 139 -19.33 -3.51 14.19
C GLN A 139 -18.74 -4.48 13.15
N PHE A 140 -17.47 -4.31 12.77
CA PHE A 140 -16.76 -5.19 11.84
C PHE A 140 -16.58 -6.60 12.39
N GLU A 141 -16.25 -6.76 13.67
CA GLU A 141 -16.08 -8.08 14.30
C GLU A 141 -17.40 -8.87 14.35
N ARG A 142 -18.53 -8.17 14.55
CA ARG A 142 -19.87 -8.80 14.60
C ARG A 142 -20.44 -9.17 13.23
N ARG A 143 -19.83 -8.69 12.14
CA ARG A 143 -20.32 -8.92 10.79
C ARG A 143 -19.71 -10.19 10.20
N ASP A 144 -20.53 -11.02 9.56
CA ASP A 144 -20.05 -12.11 8.72
C ASP A 144 -19.61 -11.57 7.35
N TRP A 145 -18.31 -11.59 7.10
CA TRP A 145 -17.70 -11.13 5.86
C TRP A 145 -17.74 -12.18 4.74
N THR A 146 -18.17 -13.41 5.01
CA THR A 146 -18.14 -14.51 4.03
C THR A 146 -18.93 -14.16 2.77
N GLN A 147 -20.16 -13.66 2.92
CA GLN A 147 -21.00 -13.29 1.77
C GLN A 147 -20.43 -12.09 1.00
N TRP A 148 -19.81 -11.15 1.70
CA TRP A 148 -19.16 -10.01 1.08
C TRP A 148 -17.95 -10.43 0.26
N LEU A 149 -17.10 -11.32 0.79
CA LEU A 149 -15.96 -11.88 0.08
C LEU A 149 -16.40 -12.69 -1.15
N VAL A 150 -17.44 -13.52 -1.01
CA VAL A 150 -18.02 -14.28 -2.14
C VAL A 150 -18.52 -13.34 -3.24
N HIS A 151 -19.11 -12.19 -2.89
CA HIS A 151 -19.52 -11.20 -3.90
C HIS A 151 -18.33 -10.68 -4.70
N VAL A 152 -17.25 -10.29 -4.00
CA VAL A 152 -16.04 -9.77 -4.64
C VAL A 152 -15.33 -10.85 -5.47
N ASP A 153 -15.26 -12.09 -4.96
CA ASP A 153 -14.65 -13.23 -5.65
C ASP A 153 -15.38 -13.60 -6.95
N ASN A 154 -16.71 -13.43 -6.98
CA ASN A 154 -17.52 -13.74 -8.15
C ASN A 154 -17.54 -12.64 -9.22
N ASP A 155 -17.04 -11.43 -8.92
CA ASP A 155 -16.84 -10.38 -9.92
C ASP A 155 -15.38 -10.40 -10.41
N ALA A 156 -15.12 -11.16 -11.47
CA ALA A 156 -13.80 -11.26 -12.06
C ALA A 156 -13.23 -9.91 -12.50
N LYS A 157 -14.06 -8.96 -12.95
CA LYS A 157 -13.56 -7.65 -13.38
C LYS A 157 -13.06 -6.85 -12.17
N LEU A 158 -13.83 -6.85 -11.08
CA LEU A 158 -13.46 -6.23 -9.82
C LEU A 158 -12.22 -6.91 -9.23
N TYR A 159 -12.24 -8.23 -9.12
CA TYR A 159 -11.15 -8.99 -8.50
C TYR A 159 -9.83 -8.81 -9.24
N LEU A 160 -9.81 -9.05 -10.55
CA LEU A 160 -8.58 -9.07 -11.32
C LEU A 160 -7.90 -7.68 -11.41
N SER A 161 -8.69 -6.61 -11.40
CA SER A 161 -8.15 -5.24 -11.39
C SER A 161 -7.66 -4.79 -10.02
N ASN A 162 -8.08 -5.43 -8.92
CA ASN A 162 -7.80 -5.03 -7.54
C ASN A 162 -7.30 -6.18 -6.65
N ALA A 163 -6.69 -7.22 -7.23
CA ALA A 163 -6.39 -8.47 -6.53
C ALA A 163 -5.56 -8.26 -5.25
N TYR A 164 -4.59 -7.36 -5.28
CA TYR A 164 -3.81 -7.00 -4.09
C TYR A 164 -4.70 -6.42 -2.97
N ALA A 165 -5.53 -5.43 -3.28
CA ALA A 165 -6.42 -4.80 -2.31
C ALA A 165 -7.46 -5.76 -1.75
N ILE A 166 -7.89 -6.73 -2.56
CA ILE A 166 -8.87 -7.75 -2.13
C ILE A 166 -8.23 -8.80 -1.24
N GLU A 167 -7.01 -9.26 -1.56
CA GLU A 167 -6.28 -10.19 -0.69
C GLU A 167 -5.86 -9.51 0.63
N PHE A 168 -5.50 -8.22 0.58
CA PHE A 168 -5.32 -7.37 1.76
C PHE A 168 -6.59 -7.35 2.63
N LEU A 169 -7.77 -7.14 2.03
CA LEU A 169 -9.03 -7.16 2.76
C LEU A 169 -9.35 -8.54 3.33
N ARG A 170 -9.14 -9.62 2.56
CA ARG A 170 -9.36 -10.99 3.04
C ARG A 170 -8.54 -11.27 4.29
N HIS A 171 -7.30 -10.80 4.31
CA HIS A 171 -6.45 -10.91 5.48
C HIS A 171 -6.97 -10.06 6.66
N ASN A 172 -7.20 -8.77 6.44
CA ASN A 172 -7.52 -7.82 7.52
C ASN A 172 -8.98 -7.91 8.03
N LEU A 173 -9.88 -8.54 7.29
CA LEU A 173 -11.24 -8.88 7.72
C LEU A 173 -11.31 -10.17 8.55
N ALA A 174 -10.20 -10.91 8.69
CA ALA A 174 -10.17 -12.08 9.55
C ALA A 174 -10.43 -11.68 11.02
N PRO A 175 -11.21 -12.45 11.80
CA PRO A 175 -11.56 -12.09 13.17
C PRO A 175 -10.34 -11.81 14.06
N ASP A 176 -9.26 -12.59 13.91
CA ASP A 176 -8.02 -12.37 14.66
C ASP A 176 -7.34 -11.04 14.32
N ARG A 177 -7.44 -10.59 13.07
CA ARG A 177 -6.88 -9.30 12.64
C ARG A 177 -7.71 -8.12 13.13
N ILE A 178 -9.05 -8.25 13.12
CA ILE A 178 -9.94 -7.22 13.69
C ILE A 178 -9.66 -7.04 15.19
N ARG A 179 -9.54 -8.14 15.94
CA ARG A 179 -9.15 -8.09 17.37
C ARG A 179 -7.76 -7.52 17.59
N TRP A 180 -6.82 -7.81 16.69
CA TRP A 180 -5.49 -7.22 16.75
C TRP A 180 -5.55 -5.69 16.63
N PHE A 181 -6.29 -5.14 15.66
CA PHE A 181 -6.50 -3.68 15.54
C PHE A 181 -7.10 -3.06 16.81
N GLU A 182 -8.10 -3.73 17.41
CA GLU A 182 -8.71 -3.27 18.66
C GLU A 182 -7.69 -3.22 19.81
N ALA A 183 -6.85 -4.25 19.94
CA ALA A 183 -5.80 -4.30 20.95
C ALA A 183 -4.72 -3.22 20.72
N GLU A 184 -4.33 -2.93 19.48
CA GLU A 184 -3.38 -1.86 19.16
C GLU A 184 -3.93 -0.47 19.53
N LEU A 185 -5.23 -0.20 19.33
CA LEU A 185 -5.87 1.06 19.74
C LEU A 185 -5.80 1.33 21.25
N GLN A 186 -5.67 0.27 22.07
CA GLN A 186 -5.57 0.38 23.53
C GLN A 186 -4.14 0.65 24.03
N LYS A 187 -3.15 0.64 23.14
CA LYS A 187 -1.75 0.93 23.48
C LYS A 187 -1.48 2.43 23.52
N HIS A 188 -0.22 2.80 23.78
CA HIS A 188 0.28 4.18 23.66
C HIS A 188 -0.46 5.23 24.51
N SER A 189 -1.14 4.80 25.58
CA SER A 189 -1.95 5.62 26.50
C SER A 189 -2.97 6.52 25.78
N LEU A 190 -3.45 6.06 24.63
CA LEU A 190 -4.43 6.76 23.81
C LEU A 190 -5.77 6.88 24.54
N GLN A 191 -6.44 8.03 24.39
CA GLN A 191 -7.73 8.30 25.02
C GLN A 191 -8.87 8.17 24.00
N PRO A 192 -10.07 7.74 24.41
CA PRO A 192 -11.20 7.58 23.48
C PRO A 192 -11.56 8.86 22.70
N ALA A 193 -11.36 10.03 23.32
CA ALA A 193 -11.64 11.34 22.71
C ALA A 193 -10.50 11.85 21.80
N ASP A 194 -9.36 11.15 21.76
CA ASP A 194 -8.27 11.52 20.87
C ASP A 194 -8.69 11.37 19.40
N HIS A 195 -8.20 12.27 18.55
CA HIS A 195 -8.48 12.25 17.12
C HIS A 195 -7.40 11.46 16.37
N ALA A 196 -7.80 10.49 15.55
CA ALA A 196 -6.91 9.54 14.89
C ALA A 196 -5.82 10.22 14.04
N ARG A 197 -6.19 11.23 13.23
CA ARG A 197 -5.22 12.01 12.45
C ARG A 197 -4.25 12.79 13.34
N ARG A 198 -4.74 13.33 14.45
CA ARG A 198 -3.95 14.21 15.34
C ARG A 198 -2.98 13.43 16.21
N VAL A 199 -3.31 12.23 16.64
CA VAL A 199 -2.39 11.41 17.46
C VAL A 199 -1.17 10.93 16.69
N GLN A 200 -1.33 10.79 15.37
CA GLN A 200 -0.23 10.49 14.45
C GLN A 200 0.71 11.71 14.35
N GLN A 201 0.18 12.93 14.12
CA GLN A 201 1.01 14.14 13.97
C GLN A 201 2.15 14.29 14.99
N ARG A 202 3.32 14.70 14.50
CA ARG A 202 4.48 14.96 15.35
C ARG A 202 4.24 16.18 16.23
N VAL A 203 4.34 15.99 17.55
CA VAL A 203 4.23 17.07 18.54
C VAL A 203 5.57 17.34 19.23
N THR A 204 6.28 16.29 19.65
CA THR A 204 7.58 16.34 20.34
C THR A 204 8.40 15.09 20.01
N ALA A 205 9.73 15.13 20.21
CA ALA A 205 10.56 13.91 20.18
C ALA A 205 10.57 13.23 21.57
N PRO A 206 10.65 11.88 21.67
CA PRO A 206 10.82 10.90 20.59
C PRO A 206 9.53 10.58 19.82
N PHE A 207 9.66 9.85 18.69
CA PHE A 207 8.52 9.38 17.89
C PHE A 207 7.51 8.62 18.74
N ARG A 208 6.22 8.91 18.56
CA ARG A 208 5.16 8.24 19.30
C ARG A 208 4.96 6.79 18.83
N PHE A 209 5.03 6.57 17.52
CA PHE A 209 4.87 5.27 16.88
C PHE A 209 6.14 4.92 16.09
N THR A 210 6.42 3.63 15.98
CA THR A 210 7.44 3.11 15.07
C THR A 210 6.95 3.22 13.62
N SER A 211 7.88 3.25 12.65
CA SER A 211 7.52 3.23 11.22
C SER A 211 6.65 2.02 10.85
N PHE A 212 6.82 0.90 11.56
CA PHE A 212 6.01 -0.30 11.39
C PHE A 212 4.57 -0.08 11.88
N GLU A 213 4.38 0.50 13.06
CA GLU A 213 3.04 0.80 13.59
C GLU A 213 2.32 1.83 12.72
N GLU A 214 3.00 2.86 12.21
CA GLU A 214 2.41 3.81 11.27
C GLU A 214 1.83 3.10 10.03
N LYS A 215 2.56 2.15 9.46
CA LYS A 215 2.06 1.39 8.30
C LYS A 215 1.00 0.37 8.69
N VAL A 216 1.38 -0.62 9.48
CA VAL A 216 0.64 -1.89 9.64
C VAL A 216 -0.52 -1.73 10.61
N PHE A 217 -0.46 -0.74 11.50
CA PHE A 217 -1.59 -0.41 12.35
C PHE A 217 -2.42 0.72 11.74
N TRP A 218 -1.91 1.95 11.73
CA TRP A 218 -2.71 3.11 11.28
C TRP A 218 -3.03 3.06 9.79
N GLY A 219 -2.06 2.71 8.95
CA GLY A 219 -2.30 2.62 7.51
C GLY A 219 -3.28 1.51 7.13
N ASP A 220 -3.01 0.29 7.58
CA ASP A 220 -3.85 -0.86 7.23
C ASP A 220 -5.27 -0.73 7.78
N LEU A 221 -5.44 -0.16 8.98
CA LEU A 221 -6.76 0.07 9.56
C LEU A 221 -7.57 1.07 8.73
N ALA A 222 -6.95 2.16 8.27
CA ALA A 222 -7.62 3.10 7.40
C ALA A 222 -7.97 2.48 6.04
N ASP A 223 -7.02 1.74 5.45
CA ASP A 223 -7.20 1.07 4.17
C ASP A 223 -8.32 0.02 4.23
N LEU A 224 -8.43 -0.72 5.33
CA LEU A 224 -9.53 -1.66 5.58
C LEU A 224 -10.88 -0.95 5.42
N PHE A 225 -11.08 0.17 6.10
CA PHE A 225 -12.35 0.89 6.06
C PHE A 225 -12.63 1.51 4.69
N HIS A 226 -11.67 2.19 4.10
CA HIS A 226 -11.84 2.83 2.79
C HIS A 226 -12.07 1.80 1.67
N LEU A 227 -11.36 0.68 1.67
CA LEU A 227 -11.52 -0.36 0.66
C LEU A 227 -12.84 -1.11 0.80
N VAL A 228 -13.27 -1.41 2.03
CA VAL A 228 -14.61 -1.98 2.25
C VAL A 228 -15.68 -1.04 1.72
N TYR A 229 -15.59 0.27 1.98
CA TYR A 229 -16.52 1.24 1.39
C TYR A 229 -16.47 1.20 -0.15
N THR A 230 -15.27 1.22 -0.71
CA THR A 230 -15.03 1.30 -2.16
C THR A 230 -15.58 0.10 -2.91
N PHE A 231 -15.38 -1.12 -2.39
CA PHE A 231 -15.77 -2.36 -3.05
C PHE A 231 -17.13 -2.90 -2.63
N SER A 232 -17.78 -2.28 -1.63
CA SER A 232 -19.14 -2.67 -1.27
C SER A 232 -20.17 -2.21 -2.31
N PRO A 233 -21.19 -3.04 -2.60
CA PRO A 233 -22.36 -2.63 -3.37
C PRO A 233 -23.00 -1.36 -2.82
N ALA A 234 -23.54 -0.49 -3.69
CA ALA A 234 -24.15 0.79 -3.29
C ALA A 234 -25.30 0.65 -2.26
N ASN A 235 -25.96 -0.50 -2.23
CA ASN A 235 -27.05 -0.83 -1.30
C ASN A 235 -26.59 -1.57 -0.04
N ASP A 236 -25.30 -1.90 0.12
CA ASP A 236 -24.81 -2.53 1.34
C ASP A 236 -24.87 -1.52 2.50
N PRO A 237 -25.57 -1.85 3.62
CA PRO A 237 -25.67 -0.96 4.78
C PRO A 237 -24.31 -0.51 5.34
N ILE A 238 -23.25 -1.31 5.17
CA ILE A 238 -21.91 -0.95 5.66
C ILE A 238 -21.40 0.34 5.02
N ARG A 239 -21.80 0.66 3.78
CA ARG A 239 -21.38 1.89 3.11
C ARG A 239 -21.88 3.11 3.82
N ARG A 240 -23.12 3.06 4.32
CA ARG A 240 -23.68 4.18 5.08
C ARG A 240 -22.94 4.35 6.39
N THR A 241 -22.72 3.27 7.13
CA THR A 241 -21.90 3.29 8.35
C THR A 241 -20.54 3.92 8.07
N LEU A 242 -19.80 3.42 7.08
CA LEU A 242 -18.47 3.95 6.76
C LEU A 242 -18.49 5.42 6.31
N ALA A 243 -19.51 5.84 5.55
CA ALA A 243 -19.67 7.25 5.16
C ALA A 243 -19.99 8.17 6.35
N ASP A 244 -20.84 7.72 7.28
CA ASP A 244 -21.17 8.46 8.50
C ASP A 244 -19.92 8.63 9.40
N HIS A 245 -18.92 7.77 9.23
CA HIS A 245 -17.60 7.86 9.87
C HIS A 245 -16.49 8.40 8.94
N HIS A 246 -16.84 9.00 7.80
CA HIS A 246 -15.93 9.66 6.85
C HIS A 246 -14.90 8.74 6.16
N PHE A 247 -15.19 7.45 6.02
CA PHE A 247 -14.41 6.50 5.23
C PHE A 247 -14.95 6.33 3.79
N ASP A 248 -15.75 7.29 3.32
CA ASP A 248 -16.25 7.34 1.94
C ASP A 248 -15.28 8.04 0.97
N ALA A 249 -14.31 8.78 1.52
CA ALA A 249 -13.32 9.56 0.81
C ALA A 249 -12.22 10.07 1.75
N ILE A 250 -11.16 10.60 1.16
CA ILE A 250 -10.09 11.32 1.84
C ILE A 250 -10.43 12.82 1.85
N TYR A 251 -10.27 13.45 3.01
CA TYR A 251 -10.61 14.86 3.22
C TYR A 251 -9.36 15.66 3.61
N LEU A 252 -8.98 16.61 2.76
CA LEU A 252 -7.78 17.44 2.95
C LEU A 252 -7.98 18.85 2.41
N ASN A 253 -7.77 19.88 3.24
CA ASN A 253 -7.92 21.31 2.90
C ASN A 253 -9.18 21.58 2.05
N ASP A 254 -10.35 21.26 2.60
CA ASP A 254 -11.68 21.42 1.99
C ASP A 254 -11.96 20.59 0.73
N ARG A 255 -11.01 19.74 0.31
CA ARG A 255 -11.17 18.84 -0.84
C ARG A 255 -11.55 17.44 -0.38
N ARG A 256 -12.43 16.81 -1.16
CA ARG A 256 -12.84 15.41 -1.03
C ARG A 256 -12.27 14.62 -2.20
N PHE A 257 -11.50 13.57 -1.91
CA PHE A 257 -10.93 12.68 -2.91
C PHE A 257 -11.47 11.26 -2.70
N PRO A 258 -12.11 10.64 -3.70
CA PRO A 258 -12.45 9.22 -3.58
C PRO A 258 -11.18 8.41 -3.30
N PHE A 259 -11.30 7.41 -2.44
CA PHE A 259 -10.19 6.49 -2.19
C PHE A 259 -9.80 5.79 -3.50
N ILE A 260 -8.51 5.47 -3.67
CA ILE A 260 -7.90 4.93 -4.91
C ILE A 260 -8.09 5.75 -6.20
N SER A 261 -8.58 6.99 -6.12
CA SER A 261 -8.74 7.87 -7.29
C SER A 261 -7.42 8.37 -7.86
N GLU A 262 -7.41 8.74 -9.13
CA GLU A 262 -6.24 9.34 -9.78
C GLU A 262 -5.88 10.68 -9.11
N GLU A 263 -6.87 11.45 -8.69
CA GLU A 263 -6.68 12.72 -7.99
C GLU A 263 -6.02 12.53 -6.62
N PHE A 264 -6.45 11.51 -5.86
CA PHE A 264 -5.80 11.18 -4.59
C PHE A 264 -4.39 10.67 -4.80
N ARG A 265 -4.16 9.80 -5.79
CA ARG A 265 -2.82 9.31 -6.13
C ARG A 265 -1.89 10.43 -6.55
N SER A 266 -2.38 11.38 -7.35
CA SER A 266 -1.61 12.54 -7.81
C SER A 266 -1.20 13.47 -6.68
N LEU A 267 -1.96 13.50 -5.58
CA LEU A 267 -1.59 14.24 -4.38
C LEU A 267 -0.25 13.77 -3.79
N MET A 268 0.04 12.46 -3.88
CA MET A 268 1.29 11.90 -3.36
C MET A 268 2.52 12.39 -4.07
N PHE A 269 2.41 12.57 -5.39
CA PHE A 269 3.47 13.17 -6.17
C PHE A 269 3.84 14.55 -5.61
N GLU A 270 2.84 15.39 -5.34
CA GLU A 270 3.05 16.72 -4.78
C GLU A 270 3.62 16.69 -3.35
N ILE A 271 3.17 15.76 -2.51
CA ILE A 271 3.72 15.57 -1.15
C ILE A 271 5.20 15.20 -1.21
N TRP A 272 5.58 14.33 -2.14
CA TRP A 272 6.97 13.90 -2.25
C TRP A 272 7.89 14.93 -2.87
N LYS A 273 7.36 15.82 -3.70
CA LYS A 273 8.11 17.00 -4.13
C LYS A 273 8.57 17.82 -2.92
N VAL A 274 7.77 17.95 -1.86
CA VAL A 274 8.22 18.61 -0.62
C VAL A 274 9.46 17.91 -0.06
N LYS A 275 9.42 16.59 0.11
CA LYS A 275 10.56 15.81 0.62
C LYS A 275 11.82 15.98 -0.26
N TYR A 276 11.71 15.73 -1.56
CA TYR A 276 12.89 15.64 -2.42
C TYR A 276 13.32 16.98 -3.01
N LEU A 277 12.39 17.88 -3.28
CA LEU A 277 12.69 19.15 -3.93
C LEU A 277 12.85 20.29 -2.94
N ASP A 278 12.32 20.22 -1.72
CA ASP A 278 12.45 21.31 -0.75
C ASP A 278 13.45 21.02 0.37
N THR A 279 13.80 19.75 0.60
CA THR A 279 14.91 19.37 1.50
C THR A 279 16.22 19.16 0.71
N PRO A 280 17.24 20.04 0.83
CA PRO A 280 18.43 20.01 -0.02
C PRO A 280 19.18 18.67 -0.02
N ARG A 281 19.36 18.05 1.15
CA ARG A 281 20.07 16.76 1.27
C ARG A 281 19.37 15.62 0.54
N PHE A 282 18.04 15.62 0.49
CA PHE A 282 17.28 14.61 -0.24
C PHE A 282 17.27 14.90 -1.74
N ARG A 283 17.27 16.19 -2.11
CA ARG A 283 17.45 16.62 -3.51
C ARG A 283 18.77 16.13 -4.08
N GLU A 284 19.86 16.30 -3.33
CA GLU A 284 21.19 15.84 -3.72
C GLU A 284 21.20 14.32 -3.96
N VAL A 285 20.69 13.54 -3.01
CA VAL A 285 20.62 12.08 -3.13
C VAL A 285 19.85 11.64 -4.37
N ILE A 286 18.66 12.18 -4.62
CA ILE A 286 17.85 11.74 -5.76
C ILE A 286 18.44 12.19 -7.10
N SER A 287 19.06 13.38 -7.15
CA SER A 287 19.73 13.91 -8.34
C SER A 287 21.03 13.19 -8.69
N SER A 288 21.72 12.60 -7.71
CA SER A 288 23.01 11.93 -7.93
C SER A 288 22.85 10.55 -8.57
N ILE A 289 21.64 10.03 -8.68
CA ILE A 289 21.37 8.71 -9.25
C ILE A 289 21.46 8.80 -10.79
N PRO A 290 22.39 8.07 -11.43
CA PRO A 290 22.55 8.08 -12.89
C PRO A 290 21.23 7.80 -13.62
N LEU A 291 20.98 8.50 -14.72
CA LEU A 291 19.71 8.39 -15.46
C LEU A 291 19.50 6.99 -16.05
N GLU A 292 20.59 6.28 -16.33
CA GLU A 292 20.63 4.91 -16.81
C GLU A 292 20.08 3.92 -15.77
N ILE A 293 20.12 4.30 -14.49
CA ILE A 293 19.52 3.53 -13.41
C ILE A 293 18.04 3.91 -13.32
N HIS A 294 17.18 3.00 -13.77
CA HIS A 294 15.75 3.11 -13.50
C HIS A 294 15.46 2.80 -12.03
N LEU A 295 14.74 3.71 -11.36
CA LEU A 295 14.35 3.54 -9.95
C LEU A 295 13.36 2.37 -9.75
N SER A 296 12.80 1.81 -10.83
CA SER A 296 12.00 0.58 -10.82
C SER A 296 12.74 -0.63 -10.26
N HIS A 297 14.07 -0.66 -10.35
CA HIS A 297 14.90 -1.75 -9.82
C HIS A 297 15.17 -1.65 -8.32
N PHE A 298 14.56 -0.71 -7.60
CA PHE A 298 14.93 -0.41 -6.21
C PHE A 298 13.72 -0.22 -5.28
N LEU A 299 12.51 -0.63 -5.67
CA LEU A 299 11.30 -0.22 -4.95
C LEU A 299 10.43 -1.38 -4.50
N ASN A 300 10.32 -1.53 -3.18
CA ASN A 300 9.23 -2.25 -2.53
C ASN A 300 8.80 -1.61 -1.19
N ASP A 301 8.96 -0.29 -1.04
CA ASP A 301 8.51 0.40 0.18
C ASP A 301 7.06 0.89 0.11
N GLY A 302 6.40 0.63 -1.03
CA GLY A 302 5.14 1.28 -1.38
C GLY A 302 4.07 0.32 -1.86
N ASP A 303 4.11 -0.97 -1.48
CA ASP A 303 2.92 -1.79 -1.69
C ASP A 303 1.85 -1.34 -0.70
N SER A 304 0.80 -0.77 -1.27
CA SER A 304 -0.28 -0.15 -0.56
C SER A 304 -1.47 -0.19 -1.51
N PRO A 305 -2.64 -0.62 -1.05
CA PRO A 305 -3.75 -0.91 -1.95
C PRO A 305 -4.32 0.33 -2.65
N ASP A 306 -3.91 1.51 -2.19
CA ASP A 306 -4.25 2.82 -2.72
C ASP A 306 -3.35 3.32 -3.87
N ILE A 307 -2.08 2.90 -3.94
CA ILE A 307 -1.12 3.34 -4.97
C ILE A 307 -0.39 2.14 -5.58
N PRO A 308 -0.60 1.85 -6.88
CA PRO A 308 0.18 0.84 -7.57
C PRO A 308 1.68 1.18 -7.58
N ILE A 309 2.54 0.18 -7.39
CA ILE A 309 4.01 0.33 -7.43
C ILE A 309 4.49 1.02 -8.72
N ALA A 310 3.86 0.75 -9.86
CA ALA A 310 4.21 1.42 -11.13
C ALA A 310 4.07 2.95 -11.05
N THR A 311 3.01 3.44 -10.39
CA THR A 311 2.79 4.86 -10.16
C THR A 311 3.86 5.45 -9.25
N TYR A 312 4.26 4.73 -8.19
CA TYR A 312 5.35 5.11 -7.30
C TYR A 312 6.67 5.31 -8.08
N ILE A 313 6.99 4.36 -8.97
CA ILE A 313 8.19 4.40 -9.82
C ILE A 313 8.20 5.62 -10.71
N ASP A 314 7.08 5.92 -11.38
CA ASP A 314 6.97 7.06 -12.29
C ASP A 314 7.17 8.38 -11.54
N TYR A 315 6.60 8.50 -10.33
CA TYR A 315 6.78 9.68 -9.48
C TYR A 315 8.25 9.93 -9.12
N LEU A 316 8.98 8.91 -8.65
CA LEU A 316 10.39 9.11 -8.31
C LEU A 316 11.25 9.50 -9.51
N ASN A 317 10.99 8.90 -10.68
CA ASN A 317 11.72 9.24 -11.90
C ASN A 317 11.44 10.68 -12.34
N GLN A 318 10.18 11.14 -12.25
CA GLN A 318 9.81 12.53 -12.54
C GLN A 318 10.46 13.50 -11.55
N ILE A 319 10.40 13.21 -10.25
CA ILE A 319 11.03 14.04 -9.20
C ILE A 319 12.54 14.12 -9.40
N ARG A 320 13.21 13.03 -9.80
CA ARG A 320 14.64 13.04 -10.12
C ARG A 320 14.96 14.05 -11.23
N LEU A 321 14.17 14.05 -12.31
CA LEU A 321 14.36 14.98 -13.42
C LEU A 321 14.16 16.43 -12.97
N GLU A 322 13.12 16.68 -12.16
CA GLU A 322 12.88 18.00 -11.56
C GLU A 322 14.02 18.44 -10.63
N ALA A 323 14.56 17.53 -9.81
CA ALA A 323 15.68 17.79 -8.91
C ALA A 323 16.95 18.22 -9.66
N ILE A 324 17.28 17.50 -10.76
CA ILE A 324 18.41 17.84 -11.64
C ILE A 324 18.22 19.22 -12.27
N ALA A 325 17.01 19.51 -12.77
CA ALA A 325 16.70 20.82 -13.35
C ALA A 325 16.83 21.95 -12.32
N LYS A 326 16.31 21.75 -11.09
CA LYS A 326 16.39 22.73 -9.99
C LYS A 326 17.82 23.00 -9.55
N GLN A 327 18.72 22.00 -9.57
CA GLN A 327 20.14 22.19 -9.30
C GLN A 327 20.84 23.01 -10.38
N LYS A 328 20.58 22.71 -11.66
CA LYS A 328 21.17 23.47 -12.78
C LYS A 328 20.78 24.94 -12.79
N SER A 329 19.55 25.26 -12.38
CA SER A 329 19.07 26.65 -12.28
C SER A 329 19.61 27.42 -11.07
N ALA A 330 20.19 26.74 -10.09
CA ALA A 330 20.79 27.35 -8.90
C ALA A 330 22.31 27.56 -9.02
N MET A 331 22.92 27.05 -10.10
CA MET A 331 24.30 27.31 -10.53
C MET A 331 24.30 28.47 -11.53
#